data_AF-A0A4R7J624-F1
#
_entry.id   AF-A0A4R7J624-F1
#
_cell.length_a   1.000
_cell.length_b   1.000
_cell.length_c   1.000
_cell.angle_alpha   90.00
_cell.angle_beta   90.00
_cell.angle_gamma   90.00
#
_symmetry.space_group_name_H-M   'P 1'
#
loop_
_entity.id
_entity.type
_entity.pdbx_description
1 polymer ?
#
loop_
_entity_poly.entity_id
_entity_poly.type
_entity_poly.pdbx_seq_one_letter_code
_entity_poly.pdbx_strand_id
1 'polypeptide(L)'
;MSERDAERATRRERADRERLNTPGRQTRRLPNLKLDADSFGQFAEGFARFMGTPSFLLWMTLIIISWVLWNVLMPPSLRFDEFPFIFLTLALSLQASYAAPLILLAQNRQEARDRISVEQDRRQAAQSRADMDFLAREIASVRMNVGELATRDFIRRELREAIAEQAEADRQKTGVTEESGEDDR
;
A
#
# COMPACT_ATOMS: atom_id res chain seq x y z
N MET A 1 47.49 -16.23 43.38
CA MET A 1 46.84 -15.24 42.48
C MET A 1 46.21 -16.05 41.36
N SER A 2 44.90 -16.28 41.44
CA SER A 2 44.21 -17.38 40.74
C SER A 2 43.88 -16.99 39.30
N GLU A 3 43.97 -17.93 38.35
CA GLU A 3 43.51 -17.79 36.95
C GLU A 3 42.12 -17.13 36.83
N ARG A 4 41.26 -17.35 37.82
CA ARG A 4 39.91 -16.77 37.89
C ARG A 4 39.90 -15.25 38.03
N ASP A 5 40.95 -14.66 38.60
CA ASP A 5 41.06 -13.20 38.77
C ASP A 5 41.51 -12.53 37.47
N ALA A 6 42.38 -13.19 36.69
CA ALA A 6 42.82 -12.72 35.37
C ALA A 6 41.67 -12.78 34.34
N GLU A 7 40.84 -13.83 34.40
CA GLU A 7 39.67 -13.96 33.54
C GLU A 7 38.60 -12.90 33.86
N ARG A 8 38.44 -12.54 35.14
CA ARG A 8 37.53 -11.46 35.56
C ARG A 8 38.02 -10.08 35.13
N ALA A 9 39.33 -9.83 35.18
CA ALA A 9 39.92 -8.57 34.75
C ALA A 9 39.74 -8.35 33.24
N THR A 10 40.03 -9.39 32.44
CA THR A 10 39.89 -9.34 30.98
C THR A 10 38.43 -9.23 30.53
N ARG A 11 37.48 -9.86 31.24
CA ARG A 11 36.04 -9.73 30.95
C ARG A 11 35.51 -8.33 31.24
N ARG A 12 36.01 -7.67 32.30
CA ARG A 12 35.68 -6.26 32.61
C ARG A 12 36.23 -5.32 31.55
N GLU A 13 37.47 -5.54 31.11
CA GLU A 13 38.11 -4.68 30.11
C GLU A 13 37.41 -4.76 28.75
N ARG A 14 36.94 -5.96 28.35
CA ARG A 14 36.13 -6.13 27.12
C ARG A 14 34.78 -5.43 27.22
N ALA A 15 34.10 -5.51 28.36
CA ALA A 15 32.82 -4.85 28.58
C ALA A 15 32.95 -3.30 28.53
N ASP A 16 34.06 -2.74 29.03
CA ASP A 16 34.32 -1.30 28.95
C ASP A 16 34.66 -0.84 27.53
N ARG A 17 35.41 -1.65 26.75
CA ARG A 17 35.70 -1.34 25.33
C ARG A 17 34.45 -1.42 24.43
N GLU A 18 33.51 -2.30 24.75
CA GLU A 18 32.23 -2.43 24.04
C GLU A 18 31.30 -1.24 24.33
N ARG A 19 31.34 -0.72 25.56
CA ARG A 19 30.62 0.52 25.95
C ARG A 19 31.20 1.79 25.31
N LEU A 20 32.50 1.82 25.03
CA LEU A 20 33.15 2.95 24.35
C LEU A 20 32.87 3.05 22.84
N ASN A 21 32.35 1.99 22.20
CA ASN A 21 32.10 1.96 20.75
C ASN A 21 30.65 2.19 20.34
N THR A 22 29.74 2.42 21.30
CA THR A 22 28.41 2.90 20.95
C THR A 22 28.47 4.43 20.92
N PRO A 23 28.52 5.09 19.74
CA PRO A 23 28.44 6.54 19.70
C PRO A 23 27.15 6.94 20.42
N GLY A 24 27.32 7.57 21.58
CA GLY A 24 26.23 8.10 22.36
C GLY A 24 25.46 9.05 21.46
N ARG A 25 24.31 8.60 20.98
CA ARG A 25 23.28 9.47 20.43
C ARG A 25 22.83 10.32 21.61
N GLN A 26 23.56 11.39 21.85
CA GLN A 26 23.22 12.46 22.77
C GLN A 26 21.99 13.13 22.15
N THR A 27 20.84 12.47 22.29
CA THR A 27 19.54 13.05 21.98
C THR A 27 19.36 14.14 23.00
N ARG A 28 19.84 15.33 22.65
CA ARG A 28 19.46 16.60 23.25
C ARG A 28 17.94 16.53 23.33
N ARG A 29 17.41 16.30 24.54
CA ARG A 29 15.97 16.29 24.81
C ARG A 29 15.52 17.73 24.67
N LEU A 30 15.38 18.17 23.42
CA LEU A 30 14.52 19.29 23.10
C LEU A 30 13.14 18.91 23.67
N PRO A 31 12.47 19.81 24.40
CA PRO A 31 11.08 19.56 24.74
C PRO A 31 10.37 19.30 23.43
N ASN A 32 9.82 18.09 23.27
CA ASN A 32 8.95 17.77 22.16
C ASN A 32 7.76 18.72 22.31
N LEU A 33 7.82 19.88 21.65
CA LEU A 33 6.63 20.64 21.29
C LEU A 33 5.86 19.72 20.36
N LYS A 34 5.09 18.81 20.96
CA LYS A 34 3.87 18.30 20.36
C LYS A 34 2.92 19.49 20.30
N LEU A 35 3.25 20.50 19.48
CA LEU A 35 2.25 21.33 18.86
C LEU A 35 1.24 20.34 18.30
N ASP A 36 0.00 20.49 18.71
CA ASP A 36 -1.07 19.51 18.57
C ASP A 36 -1.32 19.23 17.08
N ALA A 37 -0.48 18.35 16.52
CA ALA A 37 -0.37 18.10 15.09
C ALA A 37 -1.65 17.46 14.54
N ASP A 38 -2.41 16.80 15.42
CA ASP A 38 -3.73 16.26 15.11
C ASP A 38 -4.78 17.37 14.96
N SER A 39 -4.82 18.36 15.85
CA SER A 39 -5.77 19.48 15.77
C SER A 39 -5.47 20.39 14.57
N PHE A 40 -4.21 20.74 14.35
CA PHE A 40 -3.80 21.50 13.16
C PHE A 40 -3.99 20.70 11.87
N GLY A 41 -3.81 19.38 11.93
CA GLY A 41 -4.07 18.49 10.82
C GLY A 41 -5.53 18.49 10.39
N GLN A 42 -6.47 18.37 11.33
CA GLN A 42 -7.90 18.42 11.01
C GLN A 42 -8.30 19.78 10.42
N PHE A 43 -7.75 20.88 10.95
CA PHE A 43 -7.96 22.21 10.38
C PHE A 43 -7.42 22.34 8.95
N ALA A 44 -6.19 21.88 8.70
CA ALA A 44 -5.58 21.90 7.38
C ALA A 44 -6.35 21.04 6.36
N GLU A 45 -6.93 19.91 6.79
CA GLU A 45 -7.77 19.05 5.93
C GLU A 45 -9.10 19.70 5.55
N GLY A 46 -9.70 20.45 6.49
CA GLY A 46 -10.87 21.28 6.20
C GLY A 46 -10.53 22.43 5.26
N PHE A 47 -9.42 23.12 5.52
CA PHE A 47 -8.96 24.25 4.72
C PHE A 47 -8.59 23.84 3.29
N ALA A 48 -7.92 22.69 3.10
CA ALA A 48 -7.59 22.14 1.79
C ALA A 48 -8.85 21.79 0.97
N ARG A 49 -9.85 21.16 1.59
CA ARG A 49 -11.15 20.89 0.94
C ARG A 49 -11.89 22.18 0.57
N PHE A 50 -11.81 23.19 1.44
CA PHE A 50 -12.44 24.48 1.21
C PHE A 50 -11.79 25.25 0.05
N MET A 51 -10.45 25.33 0.00
CA MET A 51 -9.74 26.00 -1.09
C MET A 51 -9.86 25.29 -2.45
N GLY A 52 -10.07 23.97 -2.47
CA GLY A 52 -10.28 23.20 -3.71
C GLY A 52 -11.64 23.40 -4.36
N THR A 53 -12.56 24.14 -3.72
CA THR A 53 -13.94 24.33 -4.22
C THR A 53 -14.05 25.61 -5.05
N PRO A 54 -14.70 25.62 -6.22
CA PRO A 54 -14.88 26.82 -7.04
C PRO A 54 -15.64 27.96 -6.31
N SER A 55 -16.44 27.62 -5.31
CA SER A 55 -17.14 28.58 -4.44
C SER A 55 -16.21 29.49 -3.65
N PHE A 56 -14.99 29.05 -3.31
CA PHE A 56 -14.02 29.89 -2.58
C PHE A 56 -13.59 31.11 -3.42
N LEU A 57 -13.27 30.87 -4.70
CA LEU A 57 -12.89 31.93 -5.63
C LEU A 57 -14.03 32.93 -5.84
N LEU A 58 -15.27 32.46 -5.91
CA LEU A 58 -16.45 33.34 -6.00
C LEU A 58 -16.57 34.24 -4.77
N TRP A 59 -16.50 33.67 -3.56
CA TRP A 59 -16.57 34.46 -2.32
C TRP A 59 -15.44 35.48 -2.21
N MET A 60 -14.19 35.09 -2.51
CA MET A 60 -13.06 36.00 -2.51
C MET A 60 -13.23 37.14 -3.50
N THR A 61 -13.72 36.85 -4.71
CA THR A 61 -13.99 37.85 -5.73
C THR A 61 -15.09 38.83 -5.29
N LEU A 62 -16.17 38.32 -4.67
CA LEU A 62 -17.25 39.15 -4.15
C LEU A 62 -16.77 40.09 -3.04
N ILE A 63 -15.88 39.63 -2.15
CA ILE A 63 -15.30 40.47 -1.10
C ILE A 63 -14.47 41.60 -1.71
N ILE A 64 -13.60 41.30 -2.69
CA ILE A 64 -12.78 42.31 -3.37
C ILE A 64 -13.67 43.32 -4.09
N ILE A 65 -14.67 42.86 -4.85
CA ILE A 65 -15.61 43.73 -5.54
C ILE A 65 -16.37 44.61 -4.54
N SER A 66 -16.87 44.02 -3.45
CA SER A 66 -17.57 44.76 -2.40
C SER A 66 -16.68 45.83 -1.76
N TRP A 67 -15.39 45.54 -1.52
CA TRP A 67 -14.42 46.50 -1.00
C TRP A 67 -14.20 47.68 -1.95
N VAL A 68 -13.99 47.37 -3.24
CA VAL A 68 -13.80 48.39 -4.27
C VAL A 68 -15.06 49.24 -4.43
N LEU A 69 -16.23 48.62 -4.54
CA LEU A 69 -17.51 49.32 -4.64
C LEU A 69 -17.77 50.24 -3.44
N TRP A 70 -17.50 49.75 -2.22
CA TRP A 70 -17.63 50.57 -1.02
C TRP A 70 -16.76 51.81 -1.09
N ASN A 71 -15.48 51.66 -1.41
CA ASN A 71 -14.54 52.79 -1.42
C ASN A 71 -14.71 53.75 -2.62
N VAL A 72 -15.29 53.28 -3.73
CA VAL A 72 -15.57 54.12 -4.91
C VAL A 72 -16.89 54.88 -4.76
N LEU A 73 -17.95 54.20 -4.31
CA LEU A 73 -19.31 54.76 -4.27
C LEU A 73 -19.58 55.60 -3.02
N MET A 74 -18.86 55.37 -1.91
CA MET A 74 -19.07 56.15 -0.69
C MET A 74 -18.55 57.59 -0.81
N PRO A 75 -19.16 58.54 -0.08
CA PRO A 75 -18.66 59.91 0.05
C PRO A 75 -17.22 59.93 0.59
N PRO A 76 -16.41 60.95 0.25
CA PRO A 76 -15.00 61.03 0.66
C PRO A 76 -14.75 60.88 2.17
N SER A 77 -15.73 61.26 3.01
CA SER A 77 -15.66 61.12 4.47
C SER A 77 -15.76 59.68 4.99
N LEU A 78 -16.25 58.74 4.18
CA LEU A 78 -16.46 57.33 4.54
C LEU A 78 -15.60 56.36 3.72
N ARG A 79 -14.74 56.89 2.83
CA ARG A 79 -13.76 56.10 2.09
C ARG A 79 -12.62 55.74 3.04
N PHE A 80 -12.38 54.45 3.23
CA PHE A 80 -11.29 53.96 4.05
C PHE A 80 -10.01 53.74 3.23
N ASP A 81 -10.13 53.46 1.94
CA ASP A 81 -9.05 53.06 1.04
C ASP A 81 -9.25 53.67 -0.36
N GLU A 82 -8.73 54.88 -0.57
CA GLU A 82 -8.82 55.59 -1.86
C GLU A 82 -7.79 55.06 -2.88
N PHE A 83 -8.06 55.24 -4.18
CA PHE A 83 -7.16 54.79 -5.25
C PHE A 83 -5.75 55.34 -5.00
N PRO A 84 -4.71 54.49 -4.90
CA PRO A 84 -4.57 53.15 -5.49
C PRO A 84 -4.88 51.91 -4.62
N PHE A 85 -5.73 52.02 -3.58
CA PHE A 85 -6.14 50.91 -2.70
C PHE A 85 -4.97 50.25 -1.94
N ILE A 86 -4.25 51.05 -1.16
CA ILE A 86 -3.08 50.59 -0.41
C ILE A 86 -3.45 49.55 0.66
N PHE A 87 -4.59 49.70 1.33
CA PHE A 87 -5.00 48.76 2.38
C PHE A 87 -5.37 47.40 1.79
N LEU A 88 -6.13 47.39 0.69
CA LEU A 88 -6.43 46.16 -0.04
C LEU A 88 -5.15 45.45 -0.47
N THR A 89 -4.18 46.19 -1.00
CA THR A 89 -2.89 45.65 -1.45
C THR A 89 -2.10 45.06 -0.28
N LEU A 90 -2.01 45.78 0.84
CA LEU A 90 -1.35 45.30 2.06
C LEU A 90 -2.04 44.05 2.61
N ALA A 91 -3.37 44.01 2.63
CA ALA A 91 -4.13 42.84 3.06
C ALA A 91 -3.87 41.62 2.16
N LEU A 92 -3.87 41.79 0.83
CA LEU A 92 -3.61 40.70 -0.13
C LEU A 92 -2.17 40.18 -0.05
N SER A 93 -1.19 41.07 0.10
CA SER A 93 0.21 40.66 0.30
C SER A 93 0.43 39.92 1.61
N LEU A 94 -0.18 40.37 2.70
CA LEU A 94 -0.19 39.66 3.97
C LEU A 94 -0.89 38.30 3.84
N GLN A 95 -2.02 38.25 3.12
CA GLN A 95 -2.75 37.02 2.84
C GLN A 95 -1.87 35.98 2.16
N ALA A 96 -1.15 36.38 1.10
CA ALA A 96 -0.22 35.49 0.40
C ALA A 96 0.92 35.04 1.32
N SER A 97 1.46 35.94 2.13
CA SER A 97 2.58 35.65 3.03
C SER A 97 2.22 34.63 4.12
N TYR A 98 1.03 34.70 4.72
CA TYR A 98 0.60 33.70 5.72
C TYR A 98 0.11 32.40 5.07
N ALA A 99 -0.39 32.45 3.83
CA ALA A 99 -0.84 31.26 3.12
C ALA A 99 0.32 30.30 2.83
N ALA A 100 1.49 30.81 2.44
CA ALA A 100 2.67 29.98 2.13
C ALA A 100 3.07 28.98 3.24
N PRO A 101 3.29 29.39 4.50
CA PRO A 101 3.63 28.44 5.57
C PRO A 101 2.51 27.47 5.91
N LEU A 102 1.25 27.90 5.79
CA LEU A 102 0.08 27.03 6.01
C LEU A 102 0.00 25.95 4.92
N ILE A 103 0.24 26.33 3.66
CA ILE A 103 0.30 25.41 2.52
C ILE A 103 1.46 24.43 2.70
N LEU A 104 2.65 24.89 3.11
CA LEU A 104 3.80 24.02 3.36
C LEU A 104 3.51 22.96 4.44
N LEU A 105 2.81 23.34 5.50
CA LEU A 105 2.38 22.41 6.56
C LEU A 105 1.35 21.40 6.04
N ALA A 106 0.39 21.85 5.22
CA ALA A 106 -0.58 20.96 4.58
C ALA A 106 0.10 19.97 3.62
N GLN A 107 1.07 20.45 2.83
CA GLN A 107 1.86 19.66 1.88
C GLN A 107 2.71 18.60 2.59
N ASN A 108 3.46 18.96 3.64
CA ASN A 108 4.26 18.01 4.43
C ASN A 108 3.42 16.82 4.94
N ARG A 109 2.15 17.06 5.26
CA ARG A 109 1.25 16.02 5.75
C ARG A 109 0.65 15.18 4.62
N GLN A 110 0.33 15.80 3.48
CA GLN A 110 -0.08 15.07 2.27
C GLN A 110 1.04 14.12 1.82
N GLU A 111 2.27 14.62 1.75
CA GLU A 111 3.45 13.81 1.39
C GLU A 111 3.69 12.65 2.37
N ALA A 112 3.46 12.86 3.67
CA ALA A 112 3.56 11.79 4.67
C ALA A 112 2.51 10.69 4.46
N ARG A 113 1.26 11.06 4.14
CA ARG A 113 0.19 10.10 3.79
C ARG A 113 0.51 9.35 2.50
N ASP A 114 0.93 10.09 1.47
CA ASP A 114 1.27 9.54 0.15
C ASP A 114 2.45 8.57 0.26
N ARG A 115 3.44 8.87 1.11
CA ARG A 115 4.55 7.95 1.37
C ARG A 115 4.09 6.63 1.99
N ILE A 116 3.18 6.69 2.96
CA ILE A 116 2.65 5.47 3.61
C ILE A 116 1.88 4.64 2.59
N SER A 117 1.05 5.25 1.74
CA SER A 117 0.31 4.49 0.72
C SER A 117 1.26 3.83 -0.29
N VAL A 118 2.31 4.53 -0.73
CA VAL A 118 3.33 3.97 -1.63
C VAL A 118 4.08 2.80 -0.99
N GLU A 119 4.42 2.90 0.30
CA GLU A 119 5.05 1.79 1.03
C GLU A 119 4.12 0.57 1.18
N GLN A 120 2.82 0.80 1.39
CA GLN A 120 1.81 -0.26 1.43
C GLN A 120 1.62 -0.93 0.06
N ASP A 121 1.49 -0.14 -1.00
CA ASP A 121 1.38 -0.65 -2.38
C ASP A 121 2.59 -1.52 -2.74
N ARG A 122 3.80 -1.10 -2.37
CA ARG A 122 5.01 -1.90 -2.59
C ARG A 122 4.97 -3.22 -1.84
N ARG A 123 4.49 -3.25 -0.60
CA ARG A 123 4.33 -4.49 0.18
C ARG A 123 3.28 -5.39 -0.44
N GLN A 124 2.15 -4.84 -0.85
CA GLN A 124 1.08 -5.59 -1.50
C GLN A 124 1.54 -6.18 -2.84
N ALA A 125 2.26 -5.40 -3.65
CA ALA A 125 2.85 -5.88 -4.90
C ALA A 125 3.87 -7.00 -4.68
N ALA A 126 4.71 -6.89 -3.64
CA ALA A 126 5.65 -7.95 -3.27
C ALA A 126 4.94 -9.24 -2.83
N GLN A 127 3.88 -9.13 -2.03
CA GLN A 127 3.04 -10.27 -1.62
C GLN A 127 2.34 -10.90 -2.83
N SER A 128 1.69 -10.09 -3.66
CA SER A 128 1.01 -10.55 -4.87
C SER A 128 1.95 -11.30 -5.82
N ARG A 129 3.20 -10.83 -5.96
CA ARG A 129 4.23 -11.54 -6.73
C ARG A 129 4.59 -12.88 -6.12
N ALA A 130 4.77 -12.96 -4.80
CA ALA A 130 5.06 -14.21 -4.12
C ALA A 130 3.90 -15.22 -4.24
N ASP A 131 2.66 -14.75 -4.15
CA ASP A 131 1.46 -15.59 -4.33
C ASP A 131 1.36 -16.11 -5.76
N MET A 132 1.66 -15.28 -6.77
CA MET A 132 1.73 -15.72 -8.17
C MET A 132 2.83 -16.77 -8.38
N ASP A 133 4.01 -16.57 -7.80
CA ASP A 133 5.11 -17.54 -7.88
C ASP A 133 4.74 -18.87 -7.20
N PHE A 134 4.02 -18.82 -6.08
CA PHE A 134 3.48 -20.00 -5.39
C PHE A 134 2.46 -20.73 -6.26
N LEU A 135 1.46 -20.01 -6.77
CA LEU A 135 0.43 -20.57 -7.66
C LEU A 135 1.05 -21.16 -8.93
N ALA A 136 2.08 -20.53 -9.51
CA ALA A 136 2.77 -21.07 -10.68
C ALA A 136 3.47 -22.40 -10.37
N ARG A 137 4.07 -22.54 -9.18
CA ARG A 137 4.68 -23.81 -8.72
C ARG A 137 3.64 -24.87 -8.46
N GLU A 138 2.52 -24.52 -7.83
CA GLU A 138 1.41 -25.45 -7.60
C GLU A 138 0.77 -25.90 -8.93
N ILE A 139 0.58 -25.00 -9.89
CA ILE A 139 0.08 -25.38 -11.22
C ILE A 139 1.08 -26.30 -11.93
N ALA A 140 2.38 -26.04 -11.82
CA ALA A 140 3.41 -26.90 -12.38
C ALA A 140 3.40 -28.30 -11.75
N SER A 141 3.27 -28.41 -10.43
CA SER A 141 3.18 -29.70 -9.72
C SER A 141 1.90 -30.47 -10.10
N VAL A 142 0.75 -29.79 -10.15
CA VAL A 142 -0.53 -30.37 -10.60
C VAL A 142 -0.41 -30.87 -12.04
N ARG A 143 0.19 -30.08 -12.94
CA ARG A 143 0.40 -30.48 -14.34
C ARG A 143 1.28 -31.73 -14.46
N MET A 144 2.33 -31.86 -13.63
CA MET A 144 3.18 -33.04 -13.62
C MET A 144 2.40 -34.29 -13.18
N ASN A 145 1.65 -34.19 -12.08
CA ASN A 145 0.82 -35.30 -11.58
C ASN A 145 -0.27 -35.73 -12.58
N VAL A 146 -0.93 -34.77 -13.24
CA VAL A 146 -1.90 -35.07 -14.31
C VAL A 146 -1.22 -35.67 -15.53
N GLY A 147 -0.01 -35.21 -15.87
CA GLY A 147 0.79 -35.76 -16.96
C GLY A 147 1.12 -37.25 -16.77
N GLU A 148 1.43 -37.67 -15.54
CA GLU A 148 1.67 -39.09 -15.21
C GLU A 148 0.39 -39.93 -15.33
N LEU A 149 -0.74 -39.45 -14.79
CA LEU A 149 -2.05 -40.13 -14.84
C LEU A 149 -2.61 -40.25 -16.27
N ALA A 150 -2.28 -39.30 -17.16
CA ALA A 150 -2.69 -39.30 -18.55
C ALA A 150 -1.60 -39.82 -19.51
N THR A 151 -0.60 -40.56 -19.03
CA THR A 151 0.40 -41.13 -19.93
C THR A 151 -0.32 -42.03 -20.93
N ARG A 152 -0.11 -41.77 -22.22
CA ARG A 152 -0.72 -42.50 -23.35
C ARG A 152 -0.67 -44.03 -23.14
N ASP A 153 0.38 -44.54 -22.51
CA ASP A 153 0.57 -45.97 -22.25
C ASP A 153 -0.28 -46.52 -21.08
N PHE A 154 -0.70 -45.68 -20.14
CA PHE A 154 -1.68 -46.06 -19.12
C PHE A 154 -3.07 -46.16 -19.75
N ILE A 155 -3.52 -45.10 -20.43
CA ILE A 155 -4.81 -45.11 -21.14
C ILE A 155 -4.85 -46.24 -22.18
N ARG A 156 -3.76 -46.49 -22.89
CA ARG A 156 -3.67 -47.55 -23.90
C ARG A 156 -3.59 -48.96 -23.30
N ARG A 157 -3.08 -49.12 -22.07
CA ARG A 157 -3.18 -50.38 -21.32
C ARG A 157 -4.62 -50.61 -20.90
N GLU A 158 -5.24 -49.64 -20.25
CA GLU A 158 -6.61 -49.77 -19.76
C GLU A 158 -7.62 -50.01 -20.88
N LEU A 159 -7.45 -49.30 -22.01
CA LEU A 159 -8.28 -49.52 -23.18
C LEU A 159 -8.10 -50.93 -23.76
N ARG A 160 -6.87 -51.48 -23.76
CA ARG A 160 -6.63 -52.85 -24.23
C ARG A 160 -7.19 -53.89 -23.27
N GLU A 161 -7.04 -53.66 -21.98
CA GLU A 161 -7.53 -54.54 -20.92
C GLU A 161 -9.07 -54.60 -20.98
N ALA A 162 -9.75 -53.45 -21.08
CA ALA A 162 -11.19 -53.39 -21.27
C ALA A 162 -11.66 -54.09 -22.56
N ILE A 163 -10.96 -53.90 -23.70
CA ILE A 163 -11.29 -54.58 -24.96
C ILE A 163 -11.09 -56.10 -24.83
N ALA A 164 -10.01 -56.54 -24.16
CA ALA A 164 -9.72 -57.95 -23.95
C ALA A 164 -10.79 -58.62 -23.07
N GLU A 165 -11.18 -57.98 -21.98
CA GLU A 165 -12.26 -58.44 -21.09
C GLU A 165 -13.59 -58.60 -21.85
N GLN A 166 -13.90 -57.65 -22.73
CA GLN A 166 -15.12 -57.69 -23.55
C GLN A 166 -15.09 -58.81 -24.59
N ALA A 167 -13.93 -59.06 -25.21
CA ALA A 167 -13.74 -60.17 -26.14
C ALA A 167 -13.81 -61.54 -25.46
N GLU A 168 -13.35 -61.66 -24.22
CA GLU A 168 -13.50 -62.88 -23.41
C GLU A 168 -14.96 -63.09 -23.00
N ALA A 169 -15.66 -62.04 -22.59
CA ALA A 169 -17.09 -62.09 -22.29
C ALA A 169 -17.94 -62.51 -23.51
N ASP A 170 -17.61 -62.01 -24.70
CA ASP A 170 -18.30 -62.43 -25.94
C ASP A 170 -17.97 -63.87 -26.31
N ARG A 171 -16.71 -64.33 -26.16
CA ARG A 171 -16.35 -65.75 -26.38
C ARG A 171 -17.07 -66.70 -25.44
N GLN A 172 -17.22 -66.34 -24.16
CA GLN A 172 -17.99 -67.15 -23.23
C GLN A 172 -19.46 -67.24 -23.64
N LYS A 173 -20.06 -66.16 -24.13
CA LYS A 173 -21.44 -66.20 -24.66
C LYS A 173 -21.56 -67.10 -25.89
N THR A 174 -20.59 -67.09 -26.80
CA THR A 174 -20.60 -67.93 -28.00
C THR A 174 -20.37 -69.41 -27.67
N GLY A 175 -19.44 -69.73 -26.77
CA GLY A 175 -19.18 -71.11 -26.34
C GLY A 175 -20.35 -71.74 -25.58
N VAL A 176 -21.06 -70.97 -24.75
CA VAL A 176 -22.30 -71.43 -24.09
C VAL A 176 -23.42 -71.68 -25.10
N THR A 177 -23.41 -70.98 -26.24
CA THR A 177 -24.39 -71.22 -27.32
C THR A 177 -24.07 -72.48 -28.13
N GLU A 178 -22.79 -72.86 -28.27
CA GLU A 178 -22.37 -74.08 -28.96
C GLU A 178 -22.53 -75.34 -28.10
N GLU A 179 -22.22 -75.32 -26.81
CA GLU A 179 -22.45 -76.47 -25.92
C GLU A 179 -23.94 -76.80 -25.74
N SER A 180 -24.83 -75.80 -25.83
CA SER A 180 -26.27 -76.04 -25.77
C SER A 180 -26.87 -76.61 -27.06
N GLY A 181 -26.10 -76.73 -28.15
CA GLY A 181 -26.53 -77.24 -29.45
C GLY A 181 -26.07 -78.67 -29.78
N GLU A 182 -25.16 -79.26 -28.99
CA GLU A 182 -24.61 -80.61 -29.22
C GLU A 182 -25.42 -81.72 -28.50
N ASP A 183 -26.33 -81.39 -27.58
CA ASP A 183 -27.09 -82.37 -26.77
C ASP A 183 -28.46 -82.78 -27.36
N ASP A 184 -28.75 -82.47 -28.63
CA ASP A 184 -30.07 -82.76 -29.25
C ASP A 184 -30.00 -83.49 -30.61
N ARG A 185 -29.03 -84.40 -30.78
CA ARG A 185 -29.00 -85.35 -31.92
C ARG A 185 -28.73 -86.80 -31.53
#